data_AF-W8AY32-F1
#
_entry.id   AF-W8AY32-F1
#
_cell.length_a   1.000
_cell.length_b   1.000
_cell.length_c   1.000
_cell.angle_alpha   90.00
_cell.angle_beta   90.00
_cell.angle_gamma   90.00
#
_symmetry.space_group_name_H-M   'P 1'
#
loop_
_entity.id
_entity.type
_entity.pdbx_description
1 polymer ?
#
loop_
_entity_poly.entity_id
_entity_poly.type
_entity_poly.pdbx_seq_one_letter_code
_entity_poly.pdbx_strand_id
1 'polypeptide(L)'
;MMDAGQQETRQAHQRASVKWLLAKAFNNNVPDNIREPFYTDHDNQERLKPQIVVEMGNATLYCQTLSNIYSDPNYQSLNHWSILQTLSRKGVPVAESPEMPLTETVLIQTNPLRINAHMSVIQSLMTLYAKEITSGERIANAVARITGTNGQTLPHDQPFDQLLLLWISHACTSLKKRIAREVELGATDENGVRMQVPNIPAVHDYQSLCDGVCLALFISYYCPKALPWTLVRINYLPAVEDSIHNVSLVSNFCQKHLPYNVFHMNPEDVTYMRNSMKLNLVVLLADLFLLFEIHPAKCVCYPGMDAPGKLLKNIYYSIQFAIFSAIPTFYGIFFFCLFAHQLMSARL
;
A
#
# COMPACT_ATOMS: atom_id res chain seq x y z
N MET A 1 -33.88 -1.40 -4.12
CA MET A 1 -33.27 -1.10 -5.43
C MET A 1 -31.97 -0.37 -5.11
N MET A 2 -30.80 -0.98 -5.34
CA MET A 2 -29.53 -0.27 -5.11
C MET A 2 -29.37 0.82 -6.18
N ASP A 3 -28.93 2.00 -5.78
CA ASP A 3 -28.62 3.11 -6.68
C ASP A 3 -27.46 2.71 -7.62
N ALA A 4 -27.54 3.06 -8.91
CA ALA A 4 -26.55 2.65 -9.92
C ALA A 4 -25.13 3.08 -9.53
N GLY A 5 -24.98 4.27 -8.95
CA GLY A 5 -23.70 4.76 -8.44
C GLY A 5 -23.16 3.99 -7.24
N GLN A 6 -24.02 3.40 -6.40
CA GLN A 6 -23.59 2.52 -5.30
C GLN A 6 -23.06 1.18 -5.82
N GLN A 7 -23.67 0.66 -6.89
CA GLN A 7 -23.26 -0.60 -7.52
C GLN A 7 -21.90 -0.47 -8.23
N GLU A 8 -21.68 0.63 -8.97
CA GLU A 8 -20.40 0.93 -9.62
C GLU A 8 -19.27 1.07 -8.59
N THR A 9 -19.52 1.84 -7.53
CA THR A 9 -18.56 2.01 -6.43
C THR A 9 -18.19 0.69 -5.76
N ARG A 10 -19.16 -0.23 -5.61
CA ARG A 10 -18.93 -1.56 -5.03
C ARG A 10 -18.09 -2.45 -5.94
N GLN A 11 -18.32 -2.40 -7.25
CA GLN A 11 -17.52 -3.14 -8.23
C GLN A 11 -16.08 -2.62 -8.28
N ALA A 12 -15.89 -1.31 -8.29
CA ALA A 12 -14.57 -0.67 -8.24
C ALA A 12 -13.74 -1.17 -7.03
N HIS A 13 -14.34 -1.17 -5.85
CA HIS A 13 -13.73 -1.69 -4.61
C HIS A 13 -13.34 -3.15 -4.77
N GLN A 14 -14.28 -3.99 -5.20
CA GLN A 14 -14.05 -5.41 -5.40
C GLN A 14 -12.89 -5.67 -6.38
N ARG A 15 -12.86 -4.96 -7.51
CA ARG A 15 -11.77 -5.06 -8.49
C ARG A 15 -10.42 -4.71 -7.88
N ALA A 16 -10.33 -3.57 -7.22
CA ALA A 16 -9.07 -3.09 -6.65
C ALA A 16 -8.54 -4.00 -5.54
N SER A 17 -9.42 -4.51 -4.67
CA SER A 17 -9.04 -5.42 -3.59
C SER A 17 -8.62 -6.80 -4.09
N VAL A 18 -9.26 -7.34 -5.13
CA VAL A 18 -8.82 -8.62 -5.73
C VAL A 18 -7.50 -8.44 -6.47
N LYS A 19 -7.30 -7.34 -7.20
CA LYS A 19 -6.00 -7.00 -7.81
C LYS A 19 -4.89 -6.92 -6.76
N TRP A 20 -5.16 -6.28 -5.62
CA TRP A 20 -4.23 -6.24 -4.50
C TRP A 20 -3.95 -7.64 -3.92
N LEU A 21 -4.97 -8.46 -3.71
CA LEU A 21 -4.81 -9.83 -3.19
C LEU A 21 -3.89 -10.65 -4.10
N LEU A 22 -4.14 -10.62 -5.42
CA LEU A 22 -3.30 -11.31 -6.39
C LEU A 22 -1.86 -10.78 -6.35
N ALA A 23 -1.68 -9.46 -6.31
CA ALA A 23 -0.36 -8.88 -6.17
C ALA A 23 0.38 -9.42 -4.95
N LYS A 24 -0.27 -9.53 -3.77
CA LYS A 24 0.39 -10.07 -2.58
C LYS A 24 0.58 -11.59 -2.60
N ALA A 25 -0.36 -12.34 -3.14
CA ALA A 25 -0.26 -13.80 -3.25
C ALA A 25 0.89 -14.24 -4.19
N PHE A 26 1.10 -13.51 -5.28
CA PHE A 26 2.15 -13.80 -6.27
C PHE A 26 3.45 -12.99 -6.06
N ASN A 27 3.65 -12.40 -4.87
CA ASN A 27 4.81 -11.57 -4.55
C ASN A 27 5.10 -10.49 -5.62
N ASN A 28 4.04 -9.82 -6.06
CA ASN A 28 3.93 -8.79 -7.10
C ASN A 28 4.23 -9.27 -8.54
N ASN A 29 4.41 -10.57 -8.77
CA ASN A 29 4.62 -11.20 -10.08
C ASN A 29 3.36 -11.95 -10.55
N VAL A 30 2.25 -11.23 -10.71
CA VAL A 30 0.96 -11.81 -11.11
C VAL A 30 1.00 -12.34 -12.55
N PRO A 31 0.61 -13.60 -12.81
CA PRO A 31 0.51 -14.14 -14.16
C PRO A 31 -0.47 -13.35 -15.05
N ASP A 32 -0.12 -13.13 -16.31
CA ASP A 32 -0.89 -12.25 -17.22
C ASP A 32 -2.33 -12.73 -17.46
N ASN A 33 -2.55 -14.05 -17.45
CA ASN A 33 -3.87 -14.64 -17.61
C ASN A 33 -4.84 -14.31 -16.46
N ILE A 34 -4.36 -13.92 -15.27
CA ILE A 34 -5.18 -13.53 -14.11
C ILE A 34 -4.93 -12.09 -13.62
N ARG A 35 -3.99 -11.36 -14.25
CA ARG A 35 -3.68 -9.94 -13.94
C ARG A 35 -4.92 -9.06 -13.94
N GLU A 36 -5.79 -9.24 -14.95
CA GLU A 36 -7.15 -8.72 -14.93
C GLU A 36 -8.09 -9.80 -14.35
N PRO A 37 -8.60 -9.64 -13.12
CA PRO A 37 -9.26 -10.75 -12.41
C PRO A 37 -10.70 -11.00 -12.86
N PHE A 38 -11.29 -10.06 -13.58
CA PHE A 38 -12.67 -10.12 -14.03
C PHE A 38 -12.75 -10.24 -15.55
N TYR A 39 -13.82 -10.86 -16.02
CA TYR A 39 -14.23 -10.87 -17.42
C TYR A 39 -15.73 -10.56 -17.51
N THR A 40 -16.15 -10.07 -18.67
CA THR A 40 -17.57 -9.88 -18.98
C THR A 40 -18.09 -11.13 -19.68
N ASP A 41 -19.16 -11.72 -19.16
CA ASP A 41 -19.80 -12.88 -19.78
C ASP A 41 -20.73 -12.49 -20.94
N HIS A 42 -21.42 -13.48 -21.52
CA HIS A 42 -22.37 -13.26 -22.61
C HIS A 42 -23.62 -12.46 -22.20
N ASP A 43 -23.92 -12.40 -20.90
CA ASP A 43 -25.05 -11.65 -20.33
C ASP A 43 -24.65 -10.23 -19.90
N ASN A 44 -23.46 -9.77 -20.31
CA ASN A 44 -22.86 -8.49 -19.92
C ASN A 44 -22.67 -8.33 -18.39
N GLN A 45 -22.54 -9.44 -17.67
CA GLN A 45 -22.24 -9.46 -16.24
C GLN A 45 -20.74 -9.65 -16.02
N GLU A 46 -20.20 -8.86 -15.11
CA GLU A 46 -18.83 -9.01 -14.67
C GLU A 46 -18.70 -10.20 -13.71
N ARG A 47 -17.79 -11.13 -14.04
CA ARG A 47 -17.51 -12.32 -13.23
C ARG A 47 -16.03 -12.49 -12.96
N LEU A 48 -15.71 -13.03 -11.78
CA LEU A 48 -14.35 -13.45 -11.47
C LEU A 48 -13.94 -14.61 -12.37
N LYS A 49 -12.67 -14.61 -12.80
CA LYS A 49 -12.09 -15.73 -13.53
C LYS A 49 -12.19 -17.03 -12.71
N PRO A 50 -12.55 -18.17 -13.32
CA PRO A 50 -12.78 -19.43 -12.58
C PRO A 50 -11.60 -19.87 -11.71
N GLN A 51 -10.36 -19.64 -12.17
CA GLN A 51 -9.15 -19.93 -11.38
C GLN A 51 -9.17 -19.20 -10.03
N ILE A 52 -9.49 -17.90 -10.04
CA ILE A 52 -9.52 -17.08 -8.82
C ILE A 52 -10.64 -17.57 -7.88
N VAL A 53 -11.80 -17.93 -8.43
CA VAL A 53 -12.91 -18.50 -7.65
C VAL A 53 -12.47 -19.77 -6.92
N VAL A 54 -11.76 -20.67 -7.60
CA VAL A 54 -11.24 -21.91 -7.00
C VAL A 54 -10.19 -21.62 -5.93
N GLU A 55 -9.22 -20.75 -6.22
CA GLU A 55 -8.13 -20.44 -5.29
C GLU A 55 -8.58 -19.64 -4.04
N MET A 56 -9.68 -18.87 -4.15
CA MET A 56 -10.33 -18.26 -2.99
C MET A 56 -11.12 -19.31 -2.18
N GLY A 57 -11.83 -20.19 -2.88
CA GLY A 57 -12.65 -21.26 -2.29
C GLY A 57 -11.86 -22.37 -1.61
N ASN A 58 -10.57 -22.53 -1.91
CA ASN A 58 -9.67 -23.47 -1.24
C ASN A 58 -8.60 -22.79 -0.36
N ALA A 59 -8.75 -21.48 -0.13
CA ALA A 59 -7.84 -20.64 0.68
C ALA A 59 -6.41 -20.44 0.17
N THR A 60 -6.07 -20.90 -1.04
CA THR A 60 -4.71 -20.80 -1.60
C THR A 60 -4.20 -19.36 -1.64
N LEU A 61 -5.00 -18.42 -2.15
CA LEU A 61 -4.58 -17.00 -2.26
C LEU A 61 -4.33 -16.37 -0.89
N TYR A 62 -5.08 -16.76 0.13
CA TYR A 62 -4.92 -16.25 1.49
C TYR A 62 -3.67 -16.81 2.15
N CYS A 63 -3.42 -18.11 1.99
CA CYS A 63 -2.20 -18.77 2.45
C CYS A 63 -0.96 -18.13 1.83
N GLN A 64 -0.94 -17.99 0.51
CA GLN A 64 0.18 -17.35 -0.21
C GLN A 64 0.40 -15.91 0.23
N THR A 65 -0.68 -15.14 0.41
CA THR A 65 -0.59 -13.76 0.92
C THR A 65 0.05 -13.72 2.30
N LEU A 66 -0.42 -14.53 3.26
CA LEU A 66 0.14 -14.59 4.61
C LEU A 66 1.59 -15.08 4.61
N SER A 67 1.91 -16.11 3.82
CA SER A 67 3.27 -16.60 3.64
C SER A 67 4.20 -15.51 3.11
N ASN A 68 3.77 -14.68 2.16
CA ASN A 68 4.60 -13.60 1.62
C ASN A 68 4.72 -12.42 2.60
N ILE A 69 3.67 -12.10 3.36
CA ILE A 69 3.71 -11.03 4.37
C ILE A 69 4.72 -11.37 5.48
N TYR A 70 4.70 -12.62 5.98
CA TYR A 70 5.54 -13.02 7.11
C TYR A 70 6.83 -13.75 6.71
N SER A 71 6.97 -14.14 5.44
CA SER A 71 8.04 -15.06 4.99
C SER A 71 8.12 -16.32 5.86
N ASP A 72 6.95 -16.88 6.22
CA ASP A 72 6.83 -18.03 7.12
C ASP A 72 6.10 -19.20 6.41
N PRO A 73 6.77 -20.35 6.23
CA PRO A 73 6.19 -21.56 5.64
C PRO A 73 4.95 -22.09 6.36
N ASN A 74 4.77 -21.77 7.65
CA ASN A 74 3.61 -22.22 8.42
C ASN A 74 2.27 -21.73 7.86
N TYR A 75 2.27 -20.67 7.04
CA TYR A 75 1.07 -20.15 6.40
C TYR A 75 0.75 -20.79 5.04
N GLN A 76 1.56 -21.72 4.52
CA GLN A 76 1.41 -22.26 3.15
C GLN A 76 0.19 -23.16 2.96
N SER A 77 -0.33 -23.78 4.02
CA SER A 77 -1.40 -24.77 3.94
C SER A 77 -2.37 -24.67 5.11
N LEU A 78 -3.09 -23.55 5.18
CA LEU A 78 -4.15 -23.32 6.17
C LEU A 78 -5.54 -23.48 5.55
N ASN A 79 -6.50 -23.95 6.34
CA ASN A 79 -7.90 -23.85 5.97
C ASN A 79 -8.47 -22.46 6.34
N HIS A 80 -9.68 -22.13 5.88
CA HIS A 80 -10.27 -20.82 6.14
C HIS A 80 -10.41 -20.56 7.64
N TRP A 81 -10.82 -21.55 8.43
CA TRP A 81 -10.94 -21.38 9.88
C TRP A 81 -9.62 -20.95 10.54
N SER A 82 -8.51 -21.60 10.20
CA SER A 82 -7.17 -21.23 10.68
C SER A 82 -6.75 -19.83 10.22
N ILE A 83 -7.13 -19.39 9.02
CA ILE A 83 -6.90 -18.03 8.55
C ILE A 83 -7.66 -17.02 9.41
N LEU A 84 -8.94 -17.25 9.67
CA LEU A 84 -9.77 -16.38 10.51
C LEU A 84 -9.20 -16.25 11.93
N GLN A 85 -8.80 -17.38 12.53
CA GLN A 85 -8.14 -17.38 13.82
C GLN A 85 -6.81 -16.63 13.80
N THR A 86 -6.01 -16.79 12.74
CA THR A 86 -4.74 -16.08 12.57
C THR A 86 -4.96 -14.57 12.54
N LEU A 87 -5.91 -14.09 11.73
CA LEU A 87 -6.28 -12.68 11.65
C LEU A 87 -6.72 -12.13 13.01
N SER A 88 -7.56 -12.88 13.74
CA SER A 88 -7.98 -12.50 15.09
C SER A 88 -6.79 -12.42 16.06
N ARG A 89 -5.87 -13.40 16.06
CA ARG A 89 -4.67 -13.40 16.92
C ARG A 89 -3.72 -12.24 16.61
N LYS A 90 -3.69 -11.80 15.35
CA LYS A 90 -2.91 -10.64 14.90
C LYS A 90 -3.62 -9.30 15.17
N GLY A 91 -4.80 -9.33 15.79
CA GLY A 91 -5.56 -8.15 16.21
C GLY A 91 -6.29 -7.45 15.05
N VAL A 92 -6.68 -8.20 14.02
CA VAL A 92 -7.50 -7.75 12.88
C VAL A 92 -8.61 -8.77 12.61
N PRO A 93 -9.53 -8.99 13.57
CA PRO A 93 -10.63 -9.93 13.38
C PRO A 93 -11.44 -9.55 12.14
N VAL A 94 -11.94 -10.56 11.43
CA VAL A 94 -12.79 -10.34 10.26
C VAL A 94 -14.15 -9.85 10.74
N ALA A 95 -14.63 -8.75 10.16
CA ALA A 95 -15.94 -8.20 10.51
C ALA A 95 -17.05 -9.18 10.10
N GLU A 96 -17.82 -9.64 11.08
CA GLU A 96 -19.02 -10.44 10.87
C GLU A 96 -20.24 -9.53 10.77
N SER A 97 -21.16 -9.83 9.86
CA SER A 97 -22.48 -9.21 9.80
C SER A 97 -23.53 -10.26 10.13
N PRO A 98 -24.60 -9.94 10.87
CA PRO A 98 -25.72 -10.86 11.11
C PRO A 98 -26.32 -11.43 9.81
N GLU A 99 -26.25 -10.67 8.72
CA GLU A 99 -26.74 -11.05 7.39
C GLU A 99 -25.77 -11.97 6.62
N MET A 100 -24.50 -12.05 7.05
CA MET A 100 -23.44 -12.84 6.41
C MET A 100 -22.53 -13.47 7.46
N PRO A 101 -22.96 -14.58 8.11
CA PRO A 101 -22.12 -15.29 9.07
C PRO A 101 -20.87 -15.83 8.38
N LEU A 102 -19.71 -15.52 8.93
CA LEU A 102 -18.43 -15.85 8.32
C LEU A 102 -17.94 -17.20 8.85
N THR A 103 -18.30 -18.28 8.15
CA THR A 103 -17.89 -19.65 8.49
C THR A 103 -17.05 -20.27 7.38
N GLU A 104 -16.27 -21.30 7.71
CA GLU A 104 -15.50 -22.07 6.72
C GLU A 104 -16.40 -22.65 5.62
N THR A 105 -17.57 -23.18 5.97
CA THR A 105 -18.57 -23.69 5.01
C THR A 105 -19.02 -22.62 4.00
N VAL A 106 -19.19 -21.37 4.44
CA VAL A 106 -19.57 -20.25 3.56
C VAL A 106 -18.44 -19.91 2.59
N LEU A 107 -17.18 -19.97 3.05
CA LEU A 107 -16.00 -19.63 2.25
C LEU A 107 -15.57 -20.76 1.29
N ILE A 108 -15.93 -22.01 1.58
CA ILE A 108 -15.71 -23.15 0.67
C ILE A 108 -16.75 -23.17 -0.46
N GLN A 109 -17.91 -22.53 -0.28
CA GLN A 109 -18.95 -22.50 -1.31
C GLN A 109 -18.53 -21.66 -2.52
N THR A 110 -18.30 -22.31 -3.66
CA THR A 110 -17.91 -21.67 -4.93
C THR A 110 -19.02 -21.61 -5.98
N ASN A 111 -20.16 -22.27 -5.75
CA ASN A 111 -21.30 -22.28 -6.68
C ASN A 111 -22.62 -21.90 -5.98
N PRO A 112 -23.01 -20.59 -5.96
CA PRO A 112 -22.20 -19.44 -6.35
C PRO A 112 -21.18 -19.06 -5.25
N LEU A 113 -20.06 -18.44 -5.65
CA LEU A 113 -19.07 -17.90 -4.72
C LEU A 113 -19.69 -16.82 -3.83
N ARG A 114 -19.51 -16.95 -2.51
CA ARG A 114 -19.97 -15.95 -1.53
C ARG A 114 -19.01 -14.76 -1.47
N ILE A 115 -18.92 -14.01 -2.56
CA ILE A 115 -17.88 -12.98 -2.78
C ILE A 115 -17.79 -11.95 -1.66
N ASN A 116 -18.92 -11.54 -1.06
CA ASN A 116 -18.90 -10.60 0.06
C ASN A 116 -18.18 -11.16 1.30
N ALA A 117 -18.34 -12.45 1.61
CA ALA A 117 -17.63 -13.09 2.72
C ALA A 117 -16.12 -13.11 2.45
N HIS A 118 -15.73 -13.44 1.22
CA HIS A 118 -14.33 -13.38 0.82
C HIS A 118 -13.76 -11.97 0.83
N MET A 119 -14.56 -10.96 0.46
CA MET A 119 -14.15 -9.55 0.54
C MET A 119 -13.85 -9.13 1.98
N SER A 120 -14.62 -9.57 2.97
CA SER A 120 -14.30 -9.33 4.39
C SER A 120 -12.94 -9.90 4.78
N VAL A 121 -12.62 -11.12 4.32
CA VAL A 121 -11.29 -11.74 4.56
C VAL A 121 -10.17 -10.94 3.87
N ILE A 122 -10.38 -10.52 2.62
CA ILE A 122 -9.42 -9.69 1.88
C ILE A 122 -9.18 -8.36 2.60
N GLN A 123 -10.23 -7.69 3.07
CA GLN A 123 -10.11 -6.43 3.81
C GLN A 123 -9.32 -6.59 5.11
N SER A 124 -9.52 -7.69 5.85
CA SER A 124 -8.72 -7.98 7.04
C SER A 124 -7.25 -8.25 6.71
N LEU A 125 -6.95 -8.94 5.60
CA LEU A 125 -5.58 -9.12 5.12
C LEU A 125 -4.92 -7.80 4.68
N MET A 126 -5.66 -6.94 3.99
CA MET A 126 -5.22 -5.58 3.62
C MET A 126 -4.89 -4.74 4.86
N THR A 127 -5.76 -4.81 5.88
CA THR A 127 -5.58 -4.14 7.17
C THR A 127 -4.35 -4.68 7.90
N LEU A 128 -4.19 -6.01 7.92
CA LEU A 128 -3.02 -6.67 8.50
C LEU A 128 -1.73 -6.18 7.83
N TYR A 129 -1.70 -6.22 6.50
CA TYR A 129 -0.55 -5.78 5.71
C TYR A 129 -0.17 -4.35 6.03
N ALA A 130 -1.12 -3.41 5.97
CA ALA A 130 -0.85 -2.01 6.26
C ALA A 130 -0.29 -1.84 7.68
N LYS A 131 -0.88 -2.50 8.69
CA LYS A 131 -0.43 -2.48 10.09
C LYS A 131 1.01 -2.99 10.26
N GLU A 132 1.39 -4.07 9.58
CA GLU A 132 2.73 -4.68 9.67
C GLU A 132 3.81 -3.81 8.99
N ILE A 133 3.45 -3.13 7.90
CA ILE A 133 4.37 -2.26 7.17
C ILE A 133 4.56 -0.91 7.89
N THR A 134 3.48 -0.34 8.42
CA THR A 134 3.42 1.07 8.87
C THR A 134 3.39 1.21 10.39
N SER A 135 4.44 0.72 11.06
CA SER A 135 4.57 0.90 12.50
C SER A 135 4.83 2.36 12.89
N GLY A 136 4.36 2.78 14.07
CA GLY A 136 4.55 4.14 14.59
C GLY A 136 6.01 4.58 14.62
N GLU A 137 6.92 3.68 14.99
CA GLU A 137 8.37 3.95 14.99
C GLU A 137 8.90 4.24 13.59
N ARG A 138 8.52 3.43 12.59
CA ARG A 138 8.97 3.62 11.21
C ARG A 138 8.47 4.96 10.65
N ILE A 139 7.19 5.28 10.89
CA ILE A 139 6.60 6.55 10.45
C ILE A 139 7.26 7.73 11.18
N ALA A 140 7.50 7.64 12.48
CA ALA A 140 8.19 8.68 13.26
C ALA A 140 9.59 8.97 12.69
N ASN A 141 10.34 7.92 12.37
CA ASN A 141 11.67 8.05 11.77
C ASN A 141 11.62 8.68 10.36
N ALA A 142 10.62 8.34 9.55
CA ALA A 142 10.39 8.97 8.25
C ALA A 142 10.07 10.46 8.40
N VAL A 143 9.10 10.81 9.26
CA VAL A 143 8.68 12.18 9.52
C VAL A 143 9.82 13.03 10.08
N ALA A 144 10.55 12.54 11.09
CA ALA A 144 11.69 13.23 11.68
C ALA A 144 12.74 13.61 10.63
N ARG A 145 12.93 12.75 9.63
CA ARG A 145 13.86 13.00 8.52
C ARG A 145 13.30 14.01 7.52
N ILE A 146 12.01 13.96 7.21
CA ILE A 146 11.33 14.92 6.33
C ILE A 146 11.36 16.33 6.91
N THR A 147 11.20 16.45 8.24
CA THR A 147 11.16 17.74 8.95
C THR A 147 12.53 18.25 9.38
N GLY A 148 13.55 17.38 9.44
CA GLY A 148 14.87 17.70 9.96
C GLY A 148 14.92 17.84 11.49
N THR A 149 13.86 17.45 12.19
CA THR A 149 13.80 17.47 13.67
C THR A 149 14.10 16.07 14.21
N ASN A 150 15.26 15.89 14.85
CA ASN A 150 15.55 14.67 15.58
C ASN A 150 14.57 14.55 16.77
N GLY A 151 13.76 13.50 16.81
CA GLY A 151 12.96 13.16 17.99
C GLY A 151 11.60 13.85 18.12
N GLN A 152 10.89 14.13 17.02
CA GLN A 152 9.44 14.35 17.13
C GLN A 152 8.79 13.05 17.64
N THR A 153 8.37 13.06 18.91
CA THR A 153 7.50 12.02 19.43
C THR A 153 6.14 12.20 18.77
N LEU A 154 5.82 11.28 17.87
CA LEU A 154 4.46 11.18 17.37
C LEU A 154 3.50 10.95 18.55
N PRO A 155 2.25 11.42 18.48
CA PRO A 155 1.27 11.12 19.51
C PRO A 155 1.21 9.60 19.72
N HIS A 156 1.36 9.16 20.98
CA HIS A 156 1.24 7.75 21.32
C HIS A 156 -0.15 7.22 20.94
N ASP A 157 -0.22 5.97 20.46
CA ASP A 157 -1.45 5.24 20.12
C ASP A 157 -2.30 5.77 18.94
N GLN A 158 -1.70 6.47 17.98
CA GLN A 158 -2.40 6.76 16.72
C GLN A 158 -2.57 5.48 15.88
N PRO A 159 -3.74 5.27 15.25
CA PRO A 159 -3.94 4.15 14.35
C PRO A 159 -3.06 4.30 13.10
N PHE A 160 -2.63 3.18 12.53
CA PHE A 160 -1.66 3.13 11.44
C PHE A 160 -2.11 3.89 10.18
N ASP A 161 -3.41 3.96 9.92
CA ASP A 161 -3.98 4.71 8.79
C ASP A 161 -3.86 6.24 8.99
N GLN A 162 -3.92 6.74 10.22
CA GLN A 162 -3.66 8.15 10.53
C GLN A 162 -2.17 8.50 10.45
N LEU A 163 -1.31 7.57 10.85
CA LEU A 163 0.14 7.71 10.72
C LEU A 163 0.58 7.87 9.26
N LEU A 164 -0.06 7.15 8.34
CA LEU A 164 0.16 7.31 6.89
C LEU A 164 -0.23 8.71 6.38
N LEU A 165 -1.36 9.27 6.84
CA LEU A 165 -1.77 10.63 6.46
C LEU A 165 -0.78 11.68 6.98
N LEU A 166 -0.28 11.49 8.21
CA LEU A 166 0.72 12.37 8.80
C LEU A 166 2.01 12.38 7.97
N TRP A 167 2.46 11.20 7.53
CA TRP A 167 3.63 11.05 6.66
C TRP A 167 3.48 11.85 5.35
N ILE A 168 2.33 11.73 4.67
CA ILE A 168 2.04 12.48 3.45
C ILE A 168 2.00 13.99 3.72
N SER A 169 1.33 14.39 4.79
CA SER A 169 1.17 15.80 5.17
C SER A 169 2.52 16.50 5.37
N HIS A 170 3.45 15.84 6.07
CA HIS A 170 4.80 16.36 6.26
C HIS A 170 5.60 16.43 4.96
N ALA A 171 5.53 15.41 4.10
CA ALA A 171 6.21 15.42 2.81
C ALA A 171 5.68 16.56 1.90
N CYS A 172 4.36 16.74 1.83
CA CYS A 172 3.75 17.84 1.06
C CYS A 172 4.17 19.22 1.61
N THR A 173 4.19 19.36 2.94
CA THR A 173 4.65 20.59 3.61
C THR A 173 6.12 20.88 3.33
N SER A 174 6.98 19.86 3.38
CA SER A 174 8.41 20.00 3.07
C SER A 174 8.65 20.31 1.60
N LEU A 175 7.86 19.74 0.68
CA LEU A 175 7.90 20.11 -0.74
C LEU A 175 7.48 21.57 -0.95
N LYS A 176 6.40 22.03 -0.31
CA LYS A 176 5.97 23.44 -0.37
C LYS A 176 7.09 24.40 0.03
N LYS A 177 7.80 24.10 1.12
CA LYS A 177 8.97 24.89 1.57
C LYS A 177 10.13 24.84 0.59
N ARG A 178 10.33 23.72 -0.11
CA ARG A 178 11.35 23.61 -1.17
C ARG A 178 11.00 24.48 -2.37
N ILE A 179 9.76 24.39 -2.86
CA ILE A 179 9.28 25.22 -3.98
C ILE A 179 9.38 26.71 -3.63
N ALA A 180 8.98 27.11 -2.42
CA ALA A 180 9.07 28.49 -1.97
C ALA A 180 10.51 29.05 -2.05
N ARG A 181 11.50 28.26 -1.61
CA ARG A 181 12.92 28.66 -1.72
C ARG A 181 13.38 28.75 -3.18
N GLU A 182 12.96 27.83 -4.04
CA GLU A 182 13.30 27.87 -5.48
C GLU A 182 12.71 29.13 -6.15
N VAL A 183 11.46 29.49 -5.81
CA VAL A 183 10.78 30.71 -6.30
C VAL A 183 11.43 32.00 -5.79
N GLU A 184 11.86 32.04 -4.53
CA GLU A 184 12.60 33.16 -3.94
C GLU A 184 13.93 33.39 -4.67
N LEU A 185 14.63 32.31 -5.05
CA LEU A 185 15.88 32.33 -5.82
C LEU A 185 15.70 32.64 -7.31
N GLY A 186 14.49 32.97 -7.75
CA GLY A 186 14.20 33.40 -9.11
C GLY A 186 13.96 32.25 -10.11
N ALA A 187 13.49 31.09 -9.64
CA ALA A 187 13.10 30.01 -10.53
C ALA A 187 12.08 30.47 -11.58
N THR A 188 12.35 30.11 -12.83
CA THR A 188 11.50 30.36 -13.99
C THR A 188 11.04 29.02 -14.58
N ASP A 189 9.87 29.02 -15.20
CA ASP A 189 9.39 27.89 -15.98
C ASP A 189 10.14 27.78 -17.32
N GLU A 190 9.77 26.79 -18.13
CA GLU A 190 10.35 26.57 -19.47
C GLU A 190 10.17 27.76 -20.44
N ASN A 191 9.22 28.66 -20.16
CA ASN A 191 8.94 29.85 -20.95
C ASN A 191 9.59 31.12 -20.37
N GLY A 192 10.40 30.99 -19.32
CA GLY A 192 11.07 32.11 -18.65
C GLY A 192 10.14 32.92 -17.71
N VAL A 193 8.92 32.42 -17.44
CA VAL A 193 7.98 33.06 -16.52
C VAL A 193 8.34 32.69 -15.09
N ARG A 194 8.35 33.68 -14.19
CA ARG A 194 8.66 33.44 -12.77
C ARG A 194 7.63 32.50 -12.15
N MET A 195 8.12 31.41 -11.57
CA MET A 195 7.27 30.42 -10.92
C MET A 195 6.59 31.01 -9.68
N GLN A 196 5.40 30.49 -9.35
CA GLN A 196 4.69 30.84 -8.12
C GLN A 196 4.60 29.64 -7.20
N VAL A 197 4.55 29.89 -5.89
CA VAL A 197 4.35 28.83 -4.90
C VAL A 197 2.90 28.36 -4.98
N PRO A 198 2.64 27.08 -5.31
CA PRO A 198 1.28 26.61 -5.41
C PRO A 198 0.60 26.57 -4.04
N ASN A 199 -0.71 26.81 -4.02
CA ASN A 199 -1.52 26.68 -2.82
C ASN A 199 -1.85 25.19 -2.56
N ILE A 200 -0.88 24.46 -2.00
CA ILE A 200 -1.04 23.04 -1.69
C ILE A 200 -2.11 22.86 -0.60
N PRO A 201 -3.18 22.07 -0.85
CA PRO A 201 -4.21 21.78 0.14
C PRO A 201 -3.65 20.99 1.33
N ALA A 202 -4.29 21.11 2.49
CA ALA A 202 -3.91 20.37 3.68
C ALA A 202 -4.48 18.94 3.65
N VAL A 203 -3.70 17.99 4.17
CA VAL A 203 -4.12 16.59 4.31
C VAL A 203 -4.78 16.41 5.66
N HIS A 204 -6.08 16.11 5.66
CA HIS A 204 -6.88 15.94 6.90
C HIS A 204 -7.38 14.51 7.06
N ASP A 205 -7.81 13.91 5.96
CA ASP A 205 -8.38 12.58 5.89
C ASP A 205 -8.08 11.94 4.53
N TYR A 206 -8.58 10.74 4.30
CA TYR A 206 -8.41 10.06 3.01
C TYR A 206 -9.21 10.73 1.88
N GLN A 207 -10.25 11.50 2.19
CA GLN A 207 -11.01 12.24 1.19
C GLN A 207 -10.16 13.36 0.56
N SER A 208 -9.28 13.97 1.36
CA SER A 208 -8.31 14.99 0.89
C SER A 208 -7.26 14.45 -0.08
N LEU A 209 -7.21 13.13 -0.32
CA LEU A 209 -6.31 12.49 -1.28
C LEU A 209 -7.00 12.17 -2.63
N CYS A 210 -8.34 12.26 -2.70
CA CYS A 210 -9.12 11.82 -3.85
C CYS A 210 -8.92 12.68 -5.12
N ASP A 211 -8.54 13.94 -4.94
CA ASP A 211 -8.23 14.86 -6.05
C ASP A 211 -6.84 14.61 -6.67
N GLY A 212 -6.08 13.67 -6.11
CA GLY A 212 -4.75 13.27 -6.54
C GLY A 212 -3.65 14.32 -6.29
N VAL A 213 -3.98 15.53 -5.82
CA VAL A 213 -2.99 16.62 -5.67
C VAL A 213 -1.95 16.23 -4.63
N CYS A 214 -2.39 15.90 -3.43
CA CYS A 214 -1.49 15.52 -2.34
C CYS A 214 -0.72 14.25 -2.65
N LEU A 215 -1.32 13.27 -3.34
CA LEU A 215 -0.64 12.03 -3.72
C LEU A 215 0.47 12.28 -4.76
N ALA A 216 0.20 13.09 -5.79
CA ALA A 216 1.18 13.40 -6.83
C ALA A 216 2.32 14.27 -6.29
N LEU A 217 2.01 15.27 -5.45
CA LEU A 217 3.03 16.08 -4.78
C LEU A 217 3.86 15.27 -3.78
N PHE A 218 3.23 14.37 -3.05
CA PHE A 218 3.91 13.43 -2.18
C PHE A 218 4.95 12.58 -2.95
N ILE A 219 4.56 12.01 -4.09
CA ILE A 219 5.50 11.29 -4.96
C ILE A 219 6.58 12.23 -5.49
N SER A 220 6.22 13.46 -5.88
CA SER A 220 7.19 14.46 -6.36
C SER A 220 8.25 14.82 -5.31
N TYR A 221 7.87 14.83 -4.02
CA TYR A 221 8.82 15.01 -2.92
C TYR A 221 9.90 13.92 -2.90
N TYR A 222 9.48 12.64 -3.02
CA TYR A 222 10.40 11.51 -3.01
C TYR A 222 11.11 11.31 -4.35
N CYS A 223 10.46 11.58 -5.47
CA CYS A 223 10.92 11.21 -6.81
C CYS A 223 10.81 12.40 -7.79
N PRO A 224 11.44 13.56 -7.51
CA PRO A 224 11.21 14.79 -8.27
C PRO A 224 11.63 14.71 -9.75
N LYS A 225 12.55 13.79 -10.09
CA LYS A 225 12.98 13.55 -11.47
C LYS A 225 11.97 12.72 -12.27
N ALA A 226 11.24 11.83 -11.60
CA ALA A 226 10.28 10.93 -12.24
C ALA A 226 8.89 11.58 -12.31
N LEU A 227 8.51 12.33 -11.28
CA LEU A 227 7.28 13.11 -11.25
C LEU A 227 7.56 14.55 -10.79
N PRO A 228 7.83 15.48 -11.71
CA PRO A 228 7.96 16.89 -11.39
C PRO A 228 6.65 17.47 -10.86
N TRP A 229 6.73 18.32 -9.82
CA TRP A 229 5.55 18.92 -9.19
C TRP A 229 4.78 19.85 -10.14
N THR A 230 5.44 20.38 -11.16
CA THR A 230 4.86 21.27 -12.19
C THR A 230 3.83 20.57 -13.07
N LEU A 231 3.81 19.23 -13.12
CA LEU A 231 2.81 18.47 -13.85
C LEU A 231 1.47 18.36 -13.11
N VAL A 232 1.47 18.66 -11.80
CA VAL A 232 0.28 18.53 -10.95
C VAL A 232 -0.61 19.75 -11.13
N ARG A 233 -1.89 19.51 -11.41
CA ARG A 233 -2.90 20.57 -11.55
C ARG A 233 -3.46 20.91 -10.17
N ILE A 234 -3.17 22.12 -9.69
CA ILE A 234 -3.54 22.57 -8.36
C ILE A 234 -4.51 23.73 -8.50
N ASN A 235 -5.80 23.44 -8.36
CA ASN A 235 -6.88 24.41 -8.45
C ASN A 235 -7.60 24.52 -7.10
N TYR A 236 -8.04 25.73 -6.74
CA TYR A 236 -8.80 25.95 -5.50
C TYR A 236 -10.11 25.15 -5.48
N LEU A 237 -10.74 25.02 -6.65
CA LEU A 237 -11.88 24.14 -6.90
C LEU A 237 -11.47 23.16 -8.02
N PRO A 238 -10.98 21.96 -7.69
CA PRO A 238 -10.54 21.00 -8.69
C PRO A 238 -11.73 20.51 -9.51
N ALA A 239 -11.64 20.62 -10.84
CA ALA A 239 -12.57 19.94 -11.72
C ALA A 239 -12.33 18.42 -11.68
N VAL A 240 -13.33 17.62 -12.08
CA VAL A 240 -13.20 16.16 -12.15
C VAL A 240 -12.05 15.75 -13.07
N GLU A 241 -11.89 16.44 -14.20
CA GLU A 241 -10.80 16.20 -15.16
C GLU A 241 -9.42 16.43 -14.55
N ASP A 242 -9.27 17.45 -13.70
CA ASP A 242 -8.00 17.72 -13.00
C ASP A 242 -7.69 16.64 -11.98
N SER A 243 -8.72 16.18 -11.25
CA SER A 243 -8.59 15.08 -10.30
C SER A 243 -8.17 13.79 -11.01
N ILE A 244 -8.84 13.43 -12.12
CA ILE A 244 -8.48 12.24 -12.91
C ILE A 244 -7.06 12.36 -13.46
N HIS A 245 -6.67 13.54 -13.95
CA HIS A 245 -5.30 13.81 -14.42
C HIS A 245 -4.28 13.56 -13.32
N ASN A 246 -4.48 14.16 -12.15
CA ASN A 246 -3.56 14.03 -11.01
C ASN A 246 -3.45 12.59 -10.50
N VAL A 247 -4.58 11.88 -10.36
CA VAL A 247 -4.57 10.46 -9.97
C VAL A 247 -3.93 9.59 -11.07
N SER A 248 -4.10 9.95 -12.34
CA SER A 248 -3.44 9.26 -13.45
C SER A 248 -1.92 9.46 -13.43
N LEU A 249 -1.41 10.62 -12.98
CA LEU A 249 0.03 10.80 -12.75
C LEU A 249 0.57 9.81 -11.72
N VAL A 250 -0.16 9.62 -10.61
CA VAL A 250 0.19 8.66 -9.56
C VAL A 250 0.20 7.23 -10.10
N SER A 251 -0.86 6.83 -10.81
CA SER A 251 -0.98 5.49 -11.41
C SER A 251 0.14 5.21 -12.42
N ASN A 252 0.40 6.16 -13.34
CA ASN A 252 1.47 6.06 -14.32
C ASN A 252 2.86 5.98 -13.68
N PHE A 253 3.09 6.74 -12.60
CA PHE A 253 4.34 6.66 -11.85
C PHE A 253 4.53 5.27 -11.25
N CYS A 254 3.50 4.73 -10.59
CA CYS A 254 3.55 3.40 -9.99
C CYS A 254 3.83 2.30 -11.02
N GLN A 255 3.30 2.42 -12.24
CA GLN A 255 3.54 1.46 -13.30
C GLN A 255 4.94 1.57 -13.92
N LYS A 256 5.48 2.77 -14.10
CA LYS A 256 6.70 3.01 -14.89
C LYS A 256 7.99 3.07 -14.07
N HIS A 257 7.92 3.52 -12.81
CA HIS A 257 9.11 3.87 -12.03
C HIS A 257 9.34 3.01 -10.78
N LEU A 258 8.34 2.23 -10.36
CA LEU A 258 8.48 1.29 -9.26
C LEU A 258 8.87 -0.11 -9.79
N PRO A 259 9.51 -0.97 -8.97
CA PRO A 259 9.89 -2.31 -9.39
C PRO A 259 8.69 -3.20 -9.77
N TYR A 260 7.52 -2.91 -9.23
CA TYR A 260 6.24 -3.54 -9.56
C TYR A 260 5.11 -2.53 -9.34
N ASN A 261 3.99 -2.73 -10.05
CA ASN A 261 2.84 -1.83 -9.92
C ASN A 261 2.11 -2.08 -8.58
N VAL A 262 1.89 -1.02 -7.83
CA VAL A 262 1.14 -1.01 -6.55
C VAL A 262 -0.17 -0.23 -6.63
N PHE A 263 -0.44 0.42 -7.76
CA PHE A 263 -1.70 1.12 -8.01
C PHE A 263 -2.71 0.14 -8.62
N HIS A 264 -3.59 -0.39 -7.77
CA HIS A 264 -4.57 -1.42 -8.14
C HIS A 264 -5.98 -0.88 -8.42
N MET A 265 -6.16 0.44 -8.38
CA MET A 265 -7.43 1.13 -8.62
C MET A 265 -7.49 1.66 -10.06
N ASN A 266 -8.69 2.04 -10.52
CA ASN A 266 -8.83 2.89 -11.69
C ASN A 266 -8.80 4.37 -11.23
N PRO A 267 -8.11 5.30 -11.93
CA PRO A 267 -8.08 6.70 -11.53
C PRO A 267 -9.46 7.35 -11.39
N GLU A 268 -10.42 6.99 -12.24
CA GLU A 268 -11.80 7.49 -12.20
C GLU A 268 -12.49 7.12 -10.88
N ASP A 269 -12.37 5.88 -10.43
CA ASP A 269 -12.99 5.35 -9.21
C ASP A 269 -12.51 6.06 -7.93
N VAL A 270 -11.28 6.59 -7.94
CA VAL A 270 -10.69 7.33 -6.81
C VAL A 270 -11.39 8.67 -6.62
N THR A 271 -11.76 9.35 -7.71
CA THR A 271 -12.37 10.69 -7.64
C THR A 271 -13.79 10.68 -7.07
N TYR A 272 -14.49 9.54 -7.19
CA TYR A 272 -15.87 9.35 -6.71
C TYR A 272 -15.97 8.71 -5.32
N MET A 273 -14.86 8.61 -4.59
CA MET A 273 -14.82 7.96 -3.28
C MET A 273 -15.88 8.51 -2.31
N ARG A 274 -16.80 7.63 -1.87
CA ARG A 274 -17.64 7.80 -0.67
C ARG A 274 -17.13 6.90 0.45
N ASN A 275 -15.86 7.02 0.84
CA ASN A 275 -15.14 6.16 1.82
C ASN A 275 -14.99 4.67 1.47
N SER A 276 -15.67 4.16 0.44
CA SER A 276 -15.64 2.75 0.01
C SER A 276 -14.24 2.23 -0.34
N MET A 277 -13.39 3.08 -0.91
CA MET A 277 -12.03 2.73 -1.35
C MET A 277 -10.94 3.16 -0.36
N LYS A 278 -11.31 3.65 0.84
CA LYS A 278 -10.34 4.12 1.85
C LYS A 278 -9.24 3.09 2.09
N LEU A 279 -9.61 1.82 2.25
CA LEU A 279 -8.65 0.75 2.52
C LEU A 279 -7.71 0.48 1.33
N ASN A 280 -8.18 0.66 0.08
CA ASN A 280 -7.35 0.54 -1.12
C ASN A 280 -6.29 1.66 -1.17
N LEU A 281 -6.66 2.88 -0.76
CA LEU A 281 -5.67 3.95 -0.55
C LEU A 281 -4.69 3.59 0.58
N VAL A 282 -5.18 3.12 1.72
CA VAL A 282 -4.32 2.72 2.86
C VAL A 282 -3.24 1.72 2.42
N VAL A 283 -3.60 0.68 1.67
CA VAL A 283 -2.61 -0.30 1.20
C VAL A 283 -1.71 0.23 0.09
N LEU A 284 -2.20 1.13 -0.78
CA LEU A 284 -1.35 1.85 -1.73
C LEU A 284 -0.28 2.65 -0.97
N LEU A 285 -0.67 3.38 0.07
CA LEU A 285 0.26 4.15 0.89
C LEU A 285 1.23 3.27 1.67
N ALA A 286 0.78 2.13 2.19
CA ALA A 286 1.65 1.14 2.82
C ALA A 286 2.69 0.60 1.81
N ASP A 287 2.29 0.32 0.58
CA ASP A 287 3.19 -0.10 -0.50
C ASP A 287 4.19 0.99 -0.88
N LEU A 288 3.76 2.25 -1.00
CA LEU A 288 4.66 3.38 -1.22
C LEU A 288 5.61 3.55 -0.03
N PHE A 289 5.16 3.36 1.21
CA PHE A 289 6.01 3.42 2.40
C PHE A 289 7.09 2.32 2.34
N LEU A 290 6.70 1.10 2.02
CA LEU A 290 7.65 0.00 1.79
C LEU A 290 8.69 0.38 0.72
N LEU A 291 8.26 0.97 -0.39
CA LEU A 291 9.12 1.29 -1.54
C LEU A 291 9.88 2.62 -1.43
N PHE A 292 9.54 3.51 -0.50
CA PHE A 292 10.20 4.82 -0.34
C PHE A 292 11.07 4.89 0.93
N GLU A 293 10.69 4.16 1.98
CA GLU A 293 11.32 4.26 3.30
C GLU A 293 12.10 3.01 3.69
N ILE A 294 11.51 1.84 3.47
CA ILE A 294 12.06 0.56 3.96
C ILE A 294 13.01 -0.05 2.91
N HIS A 295 12.52 -0.16 1.68
CA HIS A 295 13.23 -0.67 0.50
C HIS A 295 13.17 0.35 -0.64
N PRO A 296 13.92 1.47 -0.52
CA PRO A 296 13.84 2.57 -1.48
C PRO A 296 14.03 2.10 -2.93
N ALA A 297 13.03 2.35 -3.78
CA ALA A 297 13.13 2.15 -5.22
C ALA A 297 14.19 3.10 -5.81
N LYS A 298 14.76 2.72 -6.97
CA LYS A 298 15.85 3.48 -7.60
C LYS A 298 15.52 4.94 -7.92
N CYS A 299 14.24 5.25 -8.09
CA CYS A 299 13.76 6.60 -8.40
C CYS A 299 13.68 7.52 -7.17
N VAL A 300 13.82 6.98 -5.95
CA VAL A 300 13.68 7.71 -4.70
C VAL A 300 14.94 8.54 -4.42
N CYS A 301 14.74 9.80 -4.12
CA CYS A 301 15.76 10.84 -3.92
C CYS A 301 15.27 11.85 -2.87
N TYR A 302 15.74 11.76 -1.63
CA TYR A 302 15.50 12.78 -0.61
C TYR A 302 16.79 13.19 0.13
N PRO A 303 16.85 14.41 0.72
CA PRO A 303 18.03 14.90 1.42
C PRO A 303 18.49 13.94 2.53
N GLY A 304 19.76 13.51 2.48
CA GLY A 304 20.36 12.59 3.45
C GLY A 304 20.39 11.11 3.05
N MET A 305 19.99 10.74 1.82
CA MET A 305 20.21 9.39 1.28
C MET A 305 21.67 9.11 0.88
N ASP A 306 22.49 10.14 0.66
CA ASP A 306 23.88 10.02 0.20
C ASP A 306 24.89 9.60 1.29
N ALA A 307 24.42 9.27 2.49
CA ALA A 307 25.28 8.78 3.57
C ALA A 307 25.48 7.25 3.45
N PRO A 308 26.71 6.75 3.16
CA PRO A 308 26.98 5.34 2.87
C PRO A 308 26.65 4.36 4.02
N GLY A 309 26.39 4.85 5.24
CA GLY A 309 26.08 4.01 6.41
C GLY A 309 24.61 3.59 6.57
N LYS A 310 23.64 4.24 5.91
CA LYS A 310 22.20 3.89 6.03
C LYS A 310 21.73 2.89 4.98
N LEU A 311 22.37 2.89 3.81
CA LEU A 311 22.14 1.88 2.78
C LEU A 311 22.43 0.47 3.32
N LEU A 312 23.47 0.30 4.13
CA LEU A 312 23.88 -0.99 4.69
C LEU A 312 22.89 -1.57 5.72
N LYS A 313 22.24 -0.74 6.54
CA LYS A 313 21.17 -1.20 7.44
C LYS A 313 19.91 -1.60 6.66
N ASN A 314 19.53 -0.81 5.64
CA ASN A 314 18.39 -1.14 4.79
C ASN A 314 18.67 -2.39 3.95
N ILE A 315 19.89 -2.57 3.45
CA ILE A 315 20.35 -3.80 2.80
C ILE A 315 20.36 -4.98 3.79
N TYR A 316 20.74 -4.78 5.06
CA TYR A 316 20.68 -5.84 6.07
C TYR A 316 19.25 -6.34 6.33
N TYR A 317 18.27 -5.44 6.45
CA TYR A 317 16.85 -5.83 6.55
C TYR A 317 16.29 -6.41 5.25
N SER A 318 16.72 -5.90 4.09
CA SER A 318 16.34 -6.42 2.77
C SER A 318 16.92 -7.81 2.51
N ILE A 319 18.15 -8.07 2.95
CA ILE A 319 18.80 -9.38 2.97
C ILE A 319 18.10 -10.30 3.98
N GLN A 320 17.69 -9.82 5.15
CA GLN A 320 16.95 -10.65 6.10
C GLN A 320 15.58 -11.06 5.52
N PHE A 321 14.83 -10.15 4.90
CA PHE A 321 13.56 -10.50 4.25
C PHE A 321 13.76 -11.40 3.01
N ALA A 322 14.78 -11.14 2.19
CA ALA A 322 15.10 -11.93 1.00
C ALA A 322 15.66 -13.33 1.34
N ILE A 323 16.56 -13.45 2.32
CA ILE A 323 17.10 -14.73 2.81
C ILE A 323 15.98 -15.59 3.42
N PHE A 324 15.05 -14.99 4.16
CA PHE A 324 13.87 -15.70 4.67
C PHE A 324 12.92 -16.16 3.54
N SER A 325 12.85 -15.43 2.43
CA SER A 325 12.04 -15.81 1.26
C SER A 325 12.69 -16.86 0.34
N ALA A 326 14.02 -17.00 0.35
CA ALA A 326 14.76 -17.73 -0.69
C ALA A 326 15.38 -19.07 -0.26
N ILE A 327 15.48 -19.37 1.05
CA ILE A 327 16.21 -20.59 1.49
C ILE A 327 15.46 -21.35 2.61
N PRO A 328 14.68 -22.40 2.28
CA PRO A 328 14.02 -23.26 3.27
C PRO A 328 14.99 -24.06 4.16
N THR A 329 16.28 -24.12 3.82
CA THR A 329 17.25 -25.02 4.44
C THR A 329 18.15 -24.38 5.51
N PHE A 330 18.07 -23.08 5.77
CA PHE A 330 18.96 -22.43 6.78
C PHE A 330 18.38 -22.32 8.20
N TYR A 331 17.16 -22.80 8.43
CA TYR A 331 16.52 -22.78 9.76
C TYR A 331 17.33 -23.51 10.84
N GLY A 332 18.17 -24.48 10.48
CA GLY A 332 19.01 -25.21 11.45
C GLY A 332 20.26 -24.45 11.94
N ILE A 333 20.82 -23.53 11.13
CA ILE A 333 22.11 -22.89 11.45
C ILE A 333 21.90 -21.61 12.26
N PHE A 334 20.80 -20.88 12.02
CA PHE A 334 20.52 -19.64 12.74
C PHE A 334 20.17 -19.88 14.22
N PHE A 335 19.46 -20.98 14.52
CA PHE A 335 19.21 -21.39 15.90
C PHE A 335 20.51 -21.78 16.61
N PHE A 336 21.46 -22.43 15.91
CA PHE A 336 22.74 -22.83 16.48
C PHE A 336 23.67 -21.63 16.76
N CYS A 337 23.70 -20.62 15.89
CA CYS A 337 24.50 -19.41 16.10
C CYS A 337 23.94 -18.51 17.22
N LEU A 338 22.62 -18.36 17.35
CA LEU A 338 22.03 -17.60 18.45
C LEU A 338 22.24 -18.31 19.80
N PHE A 339 22.12 -19.64 19.83
CA PHE A 339 22.31 -20.44 21.04
C PHE A 339 23.79 -20.49 21.46
N ALA A 340 24.72 -20.57 20.50
CA ALA A 340 26.17 -20.49 20.76
C ALA A 340 26.60 -19.11 21.30
N HIS A 341 26.02 -18.02 20.78
CA HIS A 341 26.29 -16.68 21.29
C HIS A 341 25.75 -16.46 22.71
N GLN A 342 24.56 -16.99 23.02
CA GLN A 342 24.03 -16.97 24.40
C GLN A 342 24.84 -17.85 25.36
N LEU A 343 25.32 -19.02 24.93
CA LEU A 343 26.16 -19.88 25.78
C LEU A 343 27.54 -19.28 26.05
N MET A 344 28.13 -18.56 25.10
CA MET A 344 29.43 -17.89 25.30
C MET A 344 29.31 -16.63 26.17
N SER A 345 28.19 -15.90 26.09
CA SER A 345 27.95 -14.73 26.94
C SER A 345 27.58 -15.06 28.39
N ALA A 346 27.29 -16.32 28.71
CA ALA A 346 26.97 -16.79 30.07
C ALA A 346 28.18 -17.41 30.81
N ARG A 347 29.38 -17.38 30.20
CA ARG A 347 30.63 -17.92 30.79
C ARG A 347 31.75 -16.88 30.94
N LEU A 348 31.43 -15.59 30.94
CA LEU A 348 32.34 -14.50 31.31
C LEU A 348 31.82 -13.76 32.53
#